data_AF-A0A9E1RGX9-F1
#
_entry.id   AF-A0A9E1RGX9-F1
#
_cell.length_a   1.000
_cell.length_b   1.000
_cell.length_c   1.000
_cell.angle_alpha   90.00
_cell.angle_beta   90.00
_cell.angle_gamma   90.00
#
_symmetry.space_group_name_H-M   'P 1'
#
loop_
_entity.id
_entity.type
_entity.pdbx_description
1 polymer ?
#
loop_
_entity_poly.entity_id
_entity_poly.type
_entity_poly.pdbx_seq_one_letter_code
_entity_poly.pdbx_strand_id
1 'polypeptide(L)'
;MSAGMETLRLLYIAVGPGIAIAVFIYHSNKFDREPSRLILKSFFLGGLAVFPTYYFEGVAEQVLGIQALQNENSPLFWPKTIFYAFFGVALAEELCKFLFLKAFIFDDRAFNEPFDGIIYGGMIGCGFATVENIIYVLPQGQEVGMVRMMTAVPGHAFFGIILGYFMGRAKFSINRARHLIHGLVVVVILHGLYDTAAFSNTKWSIYLIFAIIFLGIYLGLKAKRELEKLATVIEFSAKQYFPLKGHRQRVPLYLRDIRCLLSKGKLVPEDNLLDKKSGKIKSIRQIFSSKIISQYRGLPKVPFSGMPVKLFLVFYQVTFGLYLYFWFLGNYRDFTSYKKLKLNPELLALGLFIFTILPYFFYGIFQNYFKIQEVSPGIDISLNLAVAGIETTFLYFQFQMFSGFLKKKLAKPFSVPVVILILFILSGLKKVLAPTLPFYIFWEMVLIFFQGAVLALVQRDLNLYWKVENERNPSLNCA
;
A
#
# COMPACT_ATOMS: atom_id res chain seq x y z
N MET A 1 22.11 -8.73 25.29
CA MET A 1 22.16 -9.23 23.89
C MET A 1 23.55 -8.92 23.33
N SER A 2 24.16 -9.78 22.51
CA SER A 2 25.43 -9.42 21.85
C SER A 2 25.19 -8.30 20.83
N ALA A 3 26.19 -7.45 20.58
CA ALA A 3 26.09 -6.34 19.64
C ALA A 3 25.61 -6.81 18.25
N GLY A 4 26.08 -7.98 17.78
CA GLY A 4 25.63 -8.57 16.52
C GLY A 4 24.15 -8.96 16.50
N MET A 5 23.61 -9.50 17.60
CA MET A 5 22.19 -9.83 17.69
C MET A 5 21.30 -8.57 17.72
N GLU A 6 21.80 -7.48 18.31
CA GLU A 6 21.12 -6.19 18.32
C GLU A 6 21.07 -5.58 16.91
N THR A 7 22.18 -5.59 16.18
CA THR A 7 22.20 -5.12 14.79
C THR A 7 21.26 -5.93 13.90
N LEU A 8 21.24 -7.26 14.04
CA LEU A 8 20.32 -8.12 13.29
C LEU A 8 18.85 -7.81 13.60
N ARG A 9 18.53 -7.54 14.88
CA ARG A 9 17.20 -7.11 15.30
C ARG A 9 16.78 -5.80 14.63
N LEU A 10 17.65 -4.78 14.68
CA LEU A 10 17.37 -3.48 14.07
C LEU A 10 17.23 -3.56 12.55
N LEU A 11 18.06 -4.38 11.89
CA LEU A 11 17.92 -4.65 10.45
C LEU A 11 16.58 -5.31 10.12
N TYR A 12 16.11 -6.26 10.93
CA TYR A 12 14.80 -6.88 10.71
C TYR A 12 13.66 -5.86 10.79
N ILE A 13 13.69 -4.99 11.80
CA ILE A 13 12.69 -3.92 11.97
C ILE A 13 12.78 -2.90 10.82
N ALA A 14 13.99 -2.58 10.37
CA ALA A 14 14.21 -1.65 9.28
C ALA A 14 13.71 -2.17 7.92
N VAL A 15 14.00 -3.44 7.62
CA VAL A 15 13.82 -4.05 6.29
C VAL A 15 12.47 -4.75 6.13
N GLY A 16 12.01 -5.43 7.17
CA GLY A 16 10.82 -6.28 7.13
C GLY A 16 9.59 -5.58 6.54
N PRO A 17 9.17 -4.41 7.07
CA PRO A 17 7.98 -3.71 6.61
C PRO A 17 8.05 -3.32 5.12
N GLY A 18 9.21 -2.83 4.64
CA GLY A 18 9.39 -2.44 3.24
C GLY A 18 9.27 -3.62 2.28
N ILE A 19 9.88 -4.76 2.62
CA ILE A 19 9.73 -6.01 1.83
C ILE A 19 8.29 -6.52 1.89
N ALA A 20 7.65 -6.47 3.05
CA ALA A 20 6.26 -6.92 3.19
C ALA A 20 5.30 -6.11 2.32
N ILE A 21 5.43 -4.78 2.29
CA ILE A 21 4.58 -3.97 1.44
C ILE A 21 4.89 -4.22 -0.04
N ALA A 22 6.16 -4.36 -0.41
CA ALA A 22 6.57 -4.69 -1.78
C ALA A 22 5.93 -6.00 -2.27
N VAL A 23 6.07 -7.10 -1.51
CA VAL A 23 5.52 -8.40 -1.94
C VAL A 23 3.98 -8.34 -1.96
N PHE A 24 3.33 -7.55 -1.09
CA PHE A 24 1.88 -7.32 -1.15
C PHE A 24 1.46 -6.60 -2.44
N ILE A 25 2.21 -5.58 -2.85
CA ILE A 25 1.97 -4.87 -4.11
C ILE A 25 2.17 -5.83 -5.29
N TYR A 26 3.21 -6.68 -5.28
CA TYR A 26 3.43 -7.68 -6.33
C TYR A 26 2.24 -8.63 -6.49
N HIS A 27 1.67 -9.11 -5.39
CA HIS A 27 0.51 -10.00 -5.41
C HIS A 27 -0.83 -9.27 -5.61
N SER A 28 -0.80 -7.94 -5.69
CA SER A 28 -2.00 -7.14 -5.94
C SER A 28 -2.39 -7.07 -7.42
N ASN A 29 -1.52 -7.49 -8.34
CA ASN A 29 -1.84 -7.59 -9.76
C ASN A 29 -2.65 -8.87 -10.05
N LYS A 30 -3.87 -8.69 -10.58
CA LYS A 30 -4.85 -9.77 -10.76
C LYS A 30 -4.81 -10.39 -12.16
N PHE A 31 -4.29 -9.70 -13.18
CA PHE A 31 -4.46 -10.09 -14.59
C PHE A 31 -3.17 -10.53 -15.26
N ASP A 32 -2.14 -9.71 -15.22
CA ASP A 32 -0.85 -9.99 -15.88
C ASP A 32 0.27 -9.78 -14.87
N ARG A 33 1.05 -10.82 -14.56
CA ARG A 33 2.11 -10.66 -13.56
C ARG A 33 3.34 -10.05 -14.21
N GLU A 34 3.71 -8.88 -13.75
CA GLU A 34 4.94 -8.22 -14.18
C GLU A 34 6.19 -9.12 -14.02
N PRO A 35 7.16 -9.01 -14.94
CA PRO A 35 8.40 -9.77 -14.86
C PRO A 35 9.10 -9.53 -13.52
N SER A 36 9.40 -10.60 -12.78
CA SER A 36 10.03 -10.53 -11.45
C SER A 36 11.33 -9.72 -11.46
N ARG A 37 12.09 -9.79 -12.56
CA ARG A 37 13.30 -8.99 -12.79
C ARG A 37 13.02 -7.49 -12.76
N LEU A 38 11.93 -7.02 -13.37
CA LEU A 38 11.61 -5.59 -13.46
C LEU A 38 11.02 -5.06 -12.15
N ILE A 39 10.30 -5.92 -11.42
CA ILE A 39 9.86 -5.68 -10.05
C ILE A 39 11.05 -5.49 -9.12
N LEU A 40 11.97 -6.45 -9.12
CA LEU A 40 13.17 -6.40 -8.30
C LEU A 40 14.07 -5.21 -8.67
N LYS A 41 14.22 -4.93 -9.98
CA LYS A 41 14.92 -3.75 -10.48
C LYS A 41 14.29 -2.46 -9.94
N SER A 42 12.97 -2.32 -10.01
CA SER A 42 12.25 -1.15 -9.48
C SER A 42 12.49 -0.96 -7.98
N PHE A 43 12.47 -2.04 -7.20
CA PHE A 43 12.76 -1.99 -5.76
C PHE A 43 14.20 -1.50 -5.49
N PHE A 44 15.20 -2.12 -6.13
CA PHE A 44 16.59 -1.69 -5.93
C PHE A 44 16.87 -0.27 -6.44
N LEU A 45 16.26 0.14 -7.54
CA LEU A 45 16.35 1.51 -8.02
C LEU A 45 15.76 2.52 -7.02
N GLY A 46 14.69 2.15 -6.31
CA GLY A 46 14.15 2.94 -5.22
C GLY A 46 15.15 3.11 -4.08
N GLY A 47 15.81 2.02 -3.67
CA GLY A 47 16.87 2.07 -2.67
C GLY A 47 18.08 2.90 -3.13
N LEU A 48 18.46 2.81 -4.41
CA LEU A 48 19.54 3.62 -4.98
C LEU A 48 19.19 5.11 -5.07
N ALA A 49 17.90 5.46 -5.18
CA ALA A 49 17.46 6.85 -5.22
C ALA A 49 17.70 7.59 -3.89
N VAL A 50 17.90 6.88 -2.77
CA VAL A 50 18.23 7.50 -1.47
C VAL A 50 19.58 8.23 -1.49
N PHE A 51 20.59 7.69 -2.17
CA PHE A 51 21.93 8.30 -2.19
C PHE A 51 21.99 9.69 -2.83
N PRO A 52 21.49 9.92 -4.07
CA PRO A 52 21.46 11.27 -4.64
C PRO A 52 20.54 12.19 -3.86
N THR A 53 19.43 11.68 -3.31
CA THR A 53 18.54 12.44 -2.42
C THR A 53 19.28 12.98 -1.20
N TYR A 54 19.98 12.13 -0.46
CA TYR A 54 20.74 12.54 0.73
C TYR A 54 21.82 13.59 0.41
N TYR A 55 22.44 13.47 -0.76
CA TYR A 55 23.36 14.50 -1.25
C TYR A 55 22.64 15.84 -1.50
N PHE A 56 21.47 15.84 -2.15
CA PHE A 56 20.68 17.05 -2.38
C PHE A 56 20.20 17.68 -1.07
N GLU A 57 19.77 16.88 -0.10
CA GLU A 57 19.37 17.33 1.22
C GLU A 57 20.53 18.05 1.93
N GLY A 58 21.71 17.44 1.95
CA GLY A 58 22.90 18.06 2.55
C GLY A 58 23.29 19.38 1.89
N VAL A 59 23.19 19.49 0.56
CA VAL A 59 23.39 20.76 -0.14
C VAL A 59 22.31 21.78 0.21
N ALA A 60 21.04 21.36 0.29
CA ALA A 60 19.93 22.24 0.66
C ALA A 60 20.10 22.77 2.09
N GLU A 61 20.53 21.94 3.05
CA GLU A 61 20.84 22.37 4.41
C GLU A 61 21.93 23.45 4.44
N GLN A 62 23.03 23.22 3.71
CA GLN A 62 24.14 24.17 3.64
C GLN A 62 23.72 25.51 3.01
N VAL A 63 22.99 25.46 1.89
CA VAL A 63 22.55 26.66 1.15
C VAL A 63 21.51 27.45 1.94
N LEU A 64 20.59 26.76 2.62
CA LEU A 64 19.51 27.40 3.38
C LEU A 64 19.95 27.82 4.79
N GLY A 65 21.13 27.37 5.25
CA GLY A 65 21.59 27.61 6.61
C GLY A 65 20.64 26.99 7.66
N ILE A 66 19.95 25.91 7.29
CA ILE A 66 19.01 25.19 8.15
C ILE A 66 19.71 23.89 8.53
N GLN A 67 20.28 23.84 9.72
CA GLN A 67 20.69 22.56 10.30
C GLN A 67 19.42 21.79 10.65
N ALA A 68 19.35 20.51 10.27
CA ALA A 68 18.25 19.63 10.62
C ALA A 68 18.02 19.62 12.14
N LEU A 69 17.03 20.41 12.57
CA LEU A 69 16.28 20.27 13.82
C LEU A 69 17.06 20.33 15.14
N GLN A 70 17.23 21.52 15.74
CA GLN A 70 17.35 21.65 17.19
C GLN A 70 16.79 22.98 17.72
N ASN A 71 15.50 23.22 17.53
CA ASN A 71 14.77 24.03 18.50
C ASN A 71 13.45 23.32 18.80
N GLU A 72 13.41 22.63 19.94
CA GLU A 72 12.27 21.85 20.44
C GLU A 72 10.98 22.68 20.58
N ASN A 73 11.08 24.01 20.49
CA ASN A 73 9.99 24.97 20.62
C ASN A 73 9.52 25.57 19.27
N SER A 74 9.95 25.02 18.13
CA SER A 74 9.57 25.55 16.81
C SER A 74 8.07 25.31 16.54
N PRO A 75 7.27 26.34 16.17
CA PRO A 75 5.86 26.14 15.86
C PRO A 75 5.64 25.13 14.71
N LEU A 76 4.51 24.41 14.74
CA LEU A 76 4.13 23.41 13.73
C LEU A 76 4.24 23.90 12.27
N PHE A 77 3.88 25.17 12.04
CA PHE A 77 3.88 25.79 10.71
C PHE A 77 4.95 26.87 10.57
N TRP A 78 6.12 26.68 11.19
CA TRP A 78 7.20 27.64 11.07
C TRP A 78 7.68 27.71 9.59
N PRO A 79 7.73 28.90 8.97
CA PRO A 79 7.97 29.02 7.53
C PRO A 79 9.26 28.36 7.04
N LYS A 80 10.34 28.42 7.84
CA LYS A 80 11.60 27.76 7.48
C LYS A 80 11.49 26.24 7.48
N THR A 81 10.79 25.66 8.48
CA THR A 81 10.54 24.21 8.55
C THR A 81 9.70 23.75 7.37
N ILE A 82 8.63 24.47 7.03
CA ILE A 82 7.81 24.16 5.85
C ILE A 82 8.65 24.24 4.57
N PHE A 83 9.43 25.31 4.42
CA PHE A 83 10.26 25.49 3.23
C PHE A 83 11.26 24.34 3.06
N TYR A 84 11.98 23.99 4.12
CA TYR A 84 12.93 22.89 4.11
C TYR A 84 12.23 21.53 3.89
N ALA A 85 11.11 21.28 4.56
CA ALA A 85 10.31 20.06 4.39
C ALA A 85 9.86 19.87 2.93
N PHE A 86 9.36 20.91 2.28
CA PHE A 86 8.85 20.80 0.91
C PHE A 86 9.96 20.82 -0.14
N PHE A 87 10.93 21.72 -0.03
CA PHE A 87 11.92 21.96 -1.09
C PHE A 87 13.28 21.31 -0.84
N GLY A 88 13.66 21.14 0.43
CA GLY A 88 14.91 20.48 0.82
C GLY A 88 14.78 18.96 0.80
N VAL A 89 13.70 18.43 1.39
CA VAL A 89 13.51 16.98 1.59
C VAL A 89 12.50 16.42 0.59
N ALA A 90 11.20 16.71 0.74
CA ALA A 90 10.15 16.07 -0.05
C ALA A 90 10.32 16.20 -1.57
N LEU A 91 10.71 17.38 -2.06
CA LEU A 91 11.02 17.58 -3.48
C LEU A 91 12.21 16.72 -3.93
N ALA A 92 13.30 16.70 -3.15
CA ALA A 92 14.50 15.94 -3.50
C ALA A 92 14.21 14.44 -3.56
N GLU A 93 13.52 13.90 -2.56
CA GLU A 93 13.16 12.49 -2.52
C GLU A 93 12.23 12.08 -3.67
N GLU A 94 11.10 12.78 -3.82
CA GLU A 94 10.07 12.40 -4.78
C GLU A 94 10.52 12.66 -6.22
N LEU A 95 11.34 13.69 -6.45
CA LEU A 95 11.99 13.92 -7.74
C LEU A 95 12.97 12.79 -8.05
N CYS A 96 13.80 12.34 -7.11
CA CYS A 96 14.72 11.23 -7.36
C CYS A 96 13.97 9.92 -7.66
N LYS A 97 12.94 9.57 -6.88
CA LYS A 97 12.05 8.43 -7.16
C LYS A 97 11.44 8.53 -8.56
N PHE A 98 10.92 9.71 -8.92
CA PHE A 98 10.37 9.99 -10.25
C PHE A 98 11.40 9.84 -11.37
N LEU A 99 12.60 10.40 -11.20
CA LEU A 99 13.66 10.34 -12.21
C LEU A 99 14.13 8.91 -12.43
N PHE A 100 14.32 8.12 -11.38
CA PHE A 100 14.71 6.72 -11.49
C PHE A 100 13.63 5.88 -12.18
N LEU A 101 12.36 6.04 -11.78
CA LEU A 101 11.24 5.37 -12.43
C LEU A 101 11.13 5.78 -13.91
N LYS A 102 11.33 7.07 -14.22
CA LYS A 102 11.27 7.61 -15.58
C LYS A 102 12.43 7.12 -16.46
N ALA A 103 13.64 7.12 -15.95
CA ALA A 103 14.84 6.81 -16.72
C ALA A 103 14.99 5.30 -16.98
N PHE A 104 14.64 4.45 -16.02
CA PHE A 104 15.01 3.03 -16.08
C PHE A 104 13.86 2.05 -16.30
N ILE A 105 12.60 2.48 -16.13
CA ILE A 105 11.42 1.60 -16.15
C ILE A 105 10.33 2.14 -17.09
N PHE A 106 10.12 3.45 -17.16
CA PHE A 106 8.98 4.04 -17.85
C PHE A 106 8.88 3.64 -19.33
N ASP A 107 10.00 3.58 -20.05
CA ASP A 107 10.03 3.21 -21.47
C ASP A 107 10.25 1.71 -21.70
N ASP A 108 10.27 0.89 -20.63
CA ASP A 108 10.33 -0.58 -20.76
C ASP A 108 9.07 -1.12 -21.46
N ARG A 109 9.23 -2.19 -22.24
CA ARG A 109 8.15 -2.82 -23.02
C ARG A 109 7.19 -3.60 -22.13
N ALA A 110 7.68 -4.16 -21.03
CA ALA A 110 6.85 -4.87 -20.07
C ALA A 110 5.82 -3.95 -19.40
N PHE A 111 6.11 -2.65 -19.29
CA PHE A 111 5.14 -1.63 -18.88
C PHE A 111 4.16 -1.34 -20.03
N ASN A 112 3.19 -2.23 -20.19
CA ASN A 112 2.30 -2.33 -21.34
C ASN A 112 0.86 -1.86 -21.03
N GLU A 113 0.54 -1.59 -19.77
CA GLU A 113 -0.74 -1.01 -19.37
C GLU A 113 -0.60 0.02 -18.22
N PRO A 114 -1.58 0.92 -18.03
CA PRO A 114 -1.48 1.94 -16.99
C PRO A 114 -1.33 1.39 -15.55
N PHE A 115 -1.88 0.22 -15.27
CA PHE A 115 -1.85 -0.40 -13.93
C PHE A 115 -0.42 -0.74 -13.49
N ASP A 116 0.46 -1.11 -14.41
CA ASP A 116 1.87 -1.44 -14.10
C ASP A 116 2.60 -0.27 -13.45
N GLY A 117 2.18 0.97 -13.76
CA GLY A 117 2.67 2.17 -13.10
C GLY A 117 2.48 2.12 -11.58
N ILE A 118 1.34 1.64 -11.08
CA ILE A 118 1.07 1.44 -9.65
C ILE A 118 2.07 0.46 -9.05
N ILE A 119 2.33 -0.63 -9.75
CA ILE A 119 3.22 -1.69 -9.29
C ILE A 119 4.65 -1.16 -9.24
N TYR A 120 5.19 -0.63 -10.35
CA TYR A 120 6.56 -0.13 -10.40
C TYR A 120 6.80 1.07 -9.49
N GLY A 121 5.85 2.02 -9.43
CA GLY A 121 5.93 3.16 -8.51
C GLY A 121 5.89 2.73 -7.05
N GLY A 122 5.01 1.79 -6.70
CA GLY A 122 4.96 1.20 -5.37
C GLY A 122 6.26 0.48 -4.98
N MET A 123 6.88 -0.24 -5.92
CA MET A 123 8.17 -0.91 -5.69
C MET A 123 9.31 0.08 -5.46
N ILE A 124 9.39 1.16 -6.26
CA ILE A 124 10.35 2.25 -6.05
C ILE A 124 10.16 2.84 -4.64
N GLY A 125 8.92 3.12 -4.25
CA GLY A 125 8.61 3.64 -2.90
C GLY A 125 9.03 2.69 -1.79
N CYS A 126 8.75 1.39 -1.92
CA CYS A 126 9.14 0.39 -0.92
C CYS A 126 10.67 0.23 -0.80
N GLY A 127 11.37 0.25 -1.94
CA GLY A 127 12.82 0.16 -1.97
C GLY A 127 13.50 1.37 -1.33
N PHE A 128 13.01 2.57 -1.65
CA PHE A 128 13.47 3.81 -1.04
C PHE A 128 13.24 3.78 0.47
N ALA A 129 12.01 3.46 0.90
CA ALA A 129 11.65 3.34 2.31
C ALA A 129 12.55 2.34 3.05
N THR A 130 12.90 1.22 2.42
CA THR A 130 13.73 0.19 3.03
C THR A 130 15.14 0.72 3.34
N VAL A 131 15.79 1.34 2.36
CA VAL A 131 17.16 1.86 2.53
C VAL A 131 17.17 3.03 3.51
N GLU A 132 16.23 3.96 3.37
CA GLU A 132 16.13 5.08 4.31
C GLU A 132 15.85 4.60 5.73
N ASN A 133 14.94 3.64 5.92
CA ASN A 133 14.65 3.12 7.24
C ASN A 133 15.87 2.43 7.89
N ILE A 134 16.77 1.81 7.12
CA ILE A 134 18.05 1.31 7.65
C ILE A 134 18.91 2.47 8.19
N ILE A 135 19.01 3.56 7.43
CA ILE A 135 19.82 4.74 7.79
C ILE A 135 19.30 5.40 9.08
N TYR A 136 17.98 5.43 9.30
CA TYR A 136 17.39 5.97 10.53
C TYR A 136 17.47 5.00 11.72
N VAL A 137 17.16 3.72 11.52
CA VAL A 137 16.94 2.78 12.64
C VAL A 137 18.24 2.25 13.24
N LEU A 138 19.28 2.02 12.43
CA LEU A 138 20.56 1.53 12.96
C LEU A 138 21.20 2.47 13.99
N PRO A 139 21.28 3.80 13.79
CA PRO A 139 21.85 4.71 14.77
C PRO A 139 20.87 5.11 15.89
N GLN A 140 19.56 5.15 15.64
CA GLN A 140 18.57 5.67 16.60
C GLN A 140 17.85 4.59 17.41
N GLY A 141 17.97 3.33 17.01
CA GLY A 141 17.43 2.19 17.74
C GLY A 141 15.97 1.85 17.40
N GLN A 142 15.43 0.91 18.18
CA GLN A 142 14.16 0.24 17.88
C GLN A 142 12.93 1.15 17.93
N GLU A 143 12.89 2.12 18.86
CA GLU A 143 11.73 3.01 19.03
C GLU A 143 11.42 3.77 17.74
N VAL A 144 12.46 4.31 17.10
CA VAL A 144 12.36 4.98 15.80
C VAL A 144 11.87 4.02 14.72
N GLY A 145 12.39 2.79 14.70
CA GLY A 145 11.94 1.76 13.76
C GLY A 145 10.46 1.41 13.90
N MET A 146 9.96 1.35 15.13
CA MET A 146 8.55 1.05 15.41
C MET A 146 7.62 2.19 14.99
N VAL A 147 8.03 3.45 15.15
CA VAL A 147 7.25 4.59 14.64
C VAL A 147 7.26 4.58 13.12
N ARG A 148 8.45 4.49 12.50
CA ARG A 148 8.62 4.56 11.05
C ARG A 148 7.93 3.43 10.29
N MET A 149 7.85 2.23 10.86
CA MET A 149 7.12 1.12 10.24
C MET A 149 5.60 1.38 10.13
N MET A 150 5.04 2.23 10.99
CA MET A 150 3.63 2.64 10.92
C MET A 150 3.43 3.92 10.11
N THR A 151 4.48 4.74 9.99
CA THR A 151 4.40 6.08 9.40
C THR A 151 5.14 6.18 8.06
N ALA A 152 6.44 6.42 8.09
CA ALA A 152 7.27 6.69 6.93
C ALA A 152 7.23 5.55 5.90
N VAL A 153 7.37 4.30 6.35
CA VAL A 153 7.49 3.15 5.44
C VAL A 153 6.21 2.92 4.61
N PRO A 154 5.01 2.86 5.23
CA PRO A 154 3.77 2.89 4.47
C PRO A 154 3.62 4.17 3.64
N GLY A 155 3.98 5.33 4.20
CA GLY A 155 3.92 6.64 3.52
C GLY A 155 4.60 6.61 2.15
N HIS A 156 5.89 6.26 2.09
CA HIS A 156 6.64 6.15 0.84
C HIS A 156 6.06 5.13 -0.14
N ALA A 157 5.53 4.00 0.34
CA ALA A 157 4.88 3.04 -0.53
C ALA A 157 3.62 3.65 -1.19
N PHE A 158 2.81 4.40 -0.44
CA PHE A 158 1.63 5.08 -0.98
C PHE A 158 1.99 6.27 -1.87
N PHE A 159 3.00 7.07 -1.52
CA PHE A 159 3.50 8.13 -2.38
C PHE A 159 4.03 7.56 -3.70
N GLY A 160 4.79 6.46 -3.65
CA GLY A 160 5.22 5.70 -4.82
C GLY A 160 4.05 5.18 -5.67
N ILE A 161 2.99 4.65 -5.05
CA ILE A 161 1.76 4.24 -5.74
C ILE A 161 1.09 5.42 -6.44
N ILE A 162 0.97 6.57 -5.79
CA ILE A 162 0.35 7.78 -6.36
C ILE A 162 1.19 8.30 -7.52
N LEU A 163 2.51 8.38 -7.36
CA LEU A 163 3.44 8.73 -8.43
C LEU A 163 3.29 7.77 -9.63
N GLY A 164 3.26 6.47 -9.34
CA GLY A 164 3.04 5.38 -10.27
C GLY A 164 1.73 5.48 -11.04
N TYR A 165 0.63 5.85 -10.37
CA TYR A 165 -0.68 6.10 -10.99
C TYR A 165 -0.58 7.16 -12.09
N PHE A 166 0.03 8.30 -11.76
CA PHE A 166 0.16 9.41 -12.70
C PHE A 166 1.13 9.08 -13.84
N MET A 167 2.22 8.35 -13.57
CA MET A 167 3.16 7.91 -14.60
C MET A 167 2.56 6.86 -15.52
N GLY A 168 1.83 5.88 -15.00
CA GLY A 168 1.05 4.92 -15.79
C GLY A 168 0.06 5.61 -16.71
N ARG A 169 -0.71 6.58 -16.19
CA ARG A 169 -1.57 7.41 -17.03
C ARG A 169 -0.80 8.23 -18.06
N ALA A 170 0.37 8.77 -17.71
CA ALA A 170 1.17 9.60 -18.60
C ALA A 170 1.64 8.82 -19.83
N LYS A 171 2.05 7.55 -19.66
CA LYS A 171 2.52 6.68 -20.76
C LYS A 171 1.44 6.47 -21.82
N PHE A 172 0.19 6.34 -21.37
CA PHE A 172 -0.98 6.09 -22.22
C PHE A 172 -1.92 7.31 -22.34
N SER A 173 -1.38 8.53 -22.26
CA SER A 173 -2.16 9.77 -22.45
C SER A 173 -1.50 10.73 -23.42
N ILE A 174 -2.32 11.38 -24.24
CA ILE A 174 -1.88 12.49 -25.13
C ILE A 174 -1.18 13.58 -24.30
N ASN A 175 -1.73 13.90 -23.12
CA ASN A 175 -1.21 14.94 -22.24
C ASN A 175 -0.16 14.38 -21.26
N ARG A 176 0.91 13.74 -21.79
CA ARG A 176 1.96 13.07 -20.99
C ARG A 176 2.55 14.01 -19.94
N ALA A 177 3.04 15.18 -20.36
CA ALA A 177 3.68 16.16 -19.47
C ALA A 177 2.77 16.59 -18.31
N ARG A 178 1.48 16.82 -18.59
CA ARG A 178 0.49 17.18 -17.57
C ARG A 178 0.42 16.13 -16.47
N HIS A 179 0.32 14.84 -16.82
CA HIS A 179 0.21 13.78 -15.82
C HIS A 179 1.49 13.61 -15.02
N LEU A 180 2.66 13.69 -15.67
CA LEU A 180 3.95 13.62 -14.98
C LEU A 180 4.10 14.74 -13.95
N ILE A 181 3.81 15.99 -14.34
CA ILE A 181 3.91 17.15 -13.43
C ILE A 181 2.88 17.05 -12.31
N HIS A 182 1.62 16.71 -12.62
CA HIS A 182 0.60 16.56 -11.58
C HIS A 182 0.97 15.46 -10.58
N GLY A 183 1.52 14.34 -11.06
CA GLY A 183 1.98 13.26 -10.18
C GLY A 183 3.04 13.73 -9.21
N LEU A 184 4.09 14.37 -9.72
CA LEU A 184 5.17 14.91 -8.91
C LEU A 184 4.68 15.95 -7.90
N VAL A 185 3.86 16.93 -8.33
CA VAL A 185 3.33 17.97 -7.44
C VAL A 185 2.47 17.37 -6.33
N VAL A 186 1.60 16.40 -6.64
CA VAL A 186 0.74 15.77 -5.64
C VAL A 186 1.57 15.04 -4.58
N VAL A 187 2.58 14.25 -4.98
CA VAL A 187 3.39 13.51 -4.01
C VAL A 187 4.31 14.42 -3.20
N VAL A 188 4.87 15.48 -3.80
CA VAL A 188 5.67 16.48 -3.07
C VAL A 188 4.82 17.21 -2.04
N ILE A 189 3.56 17.56 -2.35
CA ILE A 189 2.67 18.19 -1.37
C ILE A 189 2.36 17.25 -0.22
N LEU A 190 1.97 16.00 -0.52
CA LEU A 190 1.65 15.02 0.52
C LEU A 190 2.86 14.71 1.41
N HIS A 191 4.03 14.57 0.79
CA HIS A 191 5.25 14.24 1.51
C HIS A 191 5.79 15.44 2.30
N GLY A 192 5.81 16.65 1.74
CA GLY A 192 6.24 17.86 2.44
C GLY A 192 5.34 18.22 3.64
N LEU A 193 4.04 17.92 3.56
CA LEU A 193 3.14 18.02 4.72
C LEU A 193 3.51 17.01 5.82
N TYR A 194 3.90 15.79 5.42
CA TYR A 194 4.33 14.75 6.36
C TYR A 194 5.62 15.17 7.06
N ASP A 195 6.62 15.67 6.31
CA ASP A 195 7.89 16.14 6.85
C ASP A 195 7.73 17.37 7.73
N THR A 196 6.86 18.32 7.36
CA THR A 196 6.54 19.48 8.22
C THR A 196 6.04 19.02 9.59
N ALA A 197 5.19 18.00 9.60
CA ALA A 197 4.69 17.42 10.83
C ALA A 197 5.81 16.68 11.58
N ALA A 198 6.60 15.83 10.91
CA ALA A 198 7.70 15.10 11.52
C ALA A 198 8.75 16.02 12.16
N PHE A 199 9.08 17.14 11.51
CA PHE A 199 10.10 18.10 11.91
C PHE A 199 9.70 19.02 13.05
N SER A 200 8.42 19.26 13.24
CA SER A 200 7.95 20.26 14.21
C SER A 200 7.93 19.76 15.66
N ASN A 201 8.06 18.44 15.90
CA ASN A 201 8.09 17.80 17.22
C ASN A 201 7.00 18.29 18.22
N THR A 202 5.85 18.74 17.73
CA THR A 202 4.74 19.21 18.58
C THR A 202 3.76 18.07 18.89
N LYS A 203 2.99 18.20 19.97
CA LYS A 203 1.89 17.25 20.26
C LYS A 203 0.85 17.18 19.13
N TRP A 204 0.74 18.21 18.30
CA TRP A 204 -0.19 18.25 17.17
C TRP A 204 0.37 17.54 15.92
N SER A 205 1.69 17.45 15.80
CA SER A 205 2.41 16.87 14.67
C SER A 205 1.99 15.43 14.39
N ILE A 206 1.82 14.63 15.43
CA ILE A 206 1.42 13.23 15.32
C ILE A 206 0.02 13.03 14.72
N TYR A 207 -0.96 13.88 15.08
CA TYR A 207 -2.28 13.83 14.45
C TYR A 207 -2.21 14.16 12.96
N LEU A 208 -1.37 15.14 12.61
CA LEU A 208 -1.14 15.53 11.22
C LEU A 208 -0.45 14.41 10.43
N ILE A 209 0.58 13.76 10.99
CA ILE A 209 1.26 12.60 10.41
C ILE A 209 0.23 11.51 10.07
N PHE A 210 -0.58 11.09 11.05
CA PHE A 210 -1.58 10.05 10.83
C PHE A 210 -2.63 10.49 9.80
N ALA A 211 -3.13 11.73 9.86
CA ALA A 211 -4.08 12.24 8.88
C ALA A 211 -3.52 12.18 7.44
N ILE A 212 -2.25 12.52 7.25
CA ILE A 212 -1.59 12.48 5.94
C ILE A 212 -1.37 11.05 5.46
N ILE A 213 -0.93 10.15 6.32
CA ILE A 213 -0.79 8.72 5.99
C ILE A 213 -2.15 8.14 5.58
N PHE A 214 -3.21 8.45 6.33
CA PHE A 214 -4.57 8.00 6.01
C PHE A 214 -5.09 8.56 4.71
N LEU A 215 -4.82 9.83 4.42
CA LEU A 215 -5.13 10.44 3.14
C LEU A 215 -4.35 9.77 2.01
N GLY A 216 -3.05 9.51 2.20
CA GLY A 216 -2.18 8.81 1.25
C GLY A 216 -2.68 7.39 0.96
N ILE A 217 -3.05 6.62 2.00
CA ILE A 217 -3.67 5.30 1.88
C ILE A 217 -4.95 5.39 1.05
N TYR A 218 -5.85 6.31 1.40
CA TYR A 218 -7.12 6.48 0.69
C TYR A 218 -6.91 6.82 -0.80
N LEU A 219 -6.03 7.77 -1.09
CA LEU A 219 -5.71 8.19 -2.46
C LEU A 219 -5.02 7.06 -3.25
N GLY A 220 -4.09 6.34 -2.63
CA GLY A 220 -3.40 5.21 -3.25
C GLY A 220 -4.35 4.05 -3.56
N LEU A 221 -5.26 3.72 -2.63
CA LEU A 221 -6.29 2.70 -2.85
C LEU A 221 -7.28 3.11 -3.93
N LYS A 222 -7.69 4.39 -3.96
CA LYS A 222 -8.54 4.94 -5.02
C LYS A 222 -7.83 4.85 -6.38
N ALA A 223 -6.57 5.25 -6.45
CA ALA A 223 -5.73 5.22 -7.64
C ALA A 223 -5.57 3.79 -8.19
N LYS A 224 -5.20 2.84 -7.32
CA LYS A 224 -5.13 1.40 -7.65
C LYS A 224 -6.44 0.92 -8.27
N ARG A 225 -7.57 1.20 -7.63
CA ARG A 225 -8.91 0.75 -8.07
C ARG A 225 -9.31 1.31 -9.42
N GLU A 226 -8.99 2.58 -9.70
CA GLU A 226 -9.27 3.16 -11.01
C GLU A 226 -8.50 2.46 -12.12
N LEU A 227 -7.22 2.18 -11.92
CA LEU A 227 -6.39 1.50 -12.92
C LEU A 227 -6.69 -0.01 -13.02
N GLU A 228 -7.10 -0.64 -11.92
CA GLU A 228 -7.55 -2.03 -11.92
C GLU A 228 -8.83 -2.21 -12.75
N LYS A 229 -9.77 -1.25 -12.68
CA LYS A 229 -10.94 -1.22 -13.57
C LYS A 229 -10.52 -1.08 -15.03
N LEU A 230 -9.50 -0.28 -15.33
CA LEU A 230 -8.99 -0.14 -16.68
C LEU A 230 -8.36 -1.45 -17.18
N ALA A 231 -7.54 -2.12 -16.35
CA ALA A 231 -6.98 -3.43 -16.66
C ALA A 231 -8.08 -4.48 -16.92
N THR A 232 -9.17 -4.45 -16.13
CA THR A 232 -10.35 -5.30 -16.37
C THR A 232 -10.98 -5.05 -17.74
N VAL A 233 -11.08 -3.78 -18.16
CA VAL A 233 -11.60 -3.42 -19.47
C VAL A 233 -10.66 -3.93 -20.57
N ILE A 234 -9.36 -3.81 -20.38
CA ILE A 234 -8.35 -4.31 -21.33
C ILE A 234 -8.48 -5.82 -21.49
N GLU A 235 -8.69 -6.55 -20.40
CA GLU A 235 -8.77 -8.01 -20.39
C GLU A 235 -10.05 -8.55 -21.05
N PHE A 236 -11.23 -7.98 -20.72
CA PHE A 236 -12.53 -8.56 -21.10
C PHE A 236 -13.32 -7.79 -22.16
N SER A 237 -12.84 -6.63 -22.61
CA SER A 237 -13.55 -5.88 -23.65
C SER A 237 -13.52 -6.62 -24.99
N ALA A 238 -14.70 -6.80 -25.57
CA ALA A 238 -14.86 -7.35 -26.91
C ALA A 238 -14.60 -6.33 -28.05
N LYS A 239 -14.13 -5.11 -27.75
CA LYS A 239 -13.92 -4.10 -28.80
C LYS A 239 -12.72 -4.45 -29.66
N GLN A 240 -12.97 -4.42 -30.97
CA GLN A 240 -12.03 -4.84 -31.99
C GLN A 240 -11.41 -3.66 -32.73
N TYR A 241 -10.13 -3.80 -33.05
CA TYR A 241 -9.34 -2.81 -33.77
C TYR A 241 -8.59 -3.46 -34.94
N PHE A 242 -8.45 -2.74 -36.05
CA PHE A 242 -7.68 -3.20 -37.21
C PHE A 242 -6.38 -2.43 -37.37
N PRO A 243 -5.24 -3.11 -37.61
CA PRO A 243 -3.96 -2.45 -37.86
C PRO A 243 -3.96 -1.73 -39.21
N LEU A 244 -3.45 -0.49 -39.25
CA LEU A 244 -3.41 0.35 -40.46
C LEU A 244 -2.09 0.27 -41.25
N LYS A 245 -0.96 -0.10 -40.61
CA LYS A 245 0.36 -0.19 -41.26
C LYS A 245 1.08 -1.50 -40.91
N GLY A 246 1.70 -2.14 -41.90
CA GLY A 246 2.82 -3.08 -41.72
C GLY A 246 2.53 -4.52 -41.25
N HIS A 247 1.30 -4.87 -40.88
CA HIS A 247 0.97 -6.25 -40.48
C HIS A 247 0.01 -6.93 -41.46
N ARG A 248 0.47 -8.05 -42.05
CA ARG A 248 -0.29 -8.91 -42.97
C ARG A 248 -1.58 -9.49 -42.36
N GLN A 249 -1.80 -9.35 -41.06
CA GLN A 249 -3.00 -9.85 -40.39
C GLN A 249 -4.18 -8.89 -40.56
N ARG A 250 -5.17 -9.31 -41.37
CA ARG A 250 -6.52 -8.72 -41.42
C ARG A 250 -7.41 -9.13 -40.23
N VAL A 251 -6.81 -9.65 -39.16
CA VAL A 251 -7.54 -10.20 -38.01
C VAL A 251 -7.86 -9.07 -37.03
N PRO A 252 -9.11 -8.95 -36.54
CA PRO A 252 -9.46 -7.96 -35.54
C PRO A 252 -8.70 -8.22 -34.22
N LEU A 253 -8.03 -7.20 -33.70
CA LEU A 253 -7.32 -7.25 -32.42
C LEU A 253 -8.23 -6.77 -31.29
N TYR A 254 -8.26 -7.51 -30.19
CA TYR A 254 -8.86 -7.09 -28.92
C TYR A 254 -7.89 -6.23 -28.10
N LEU A 255 -8.38 -5.55 -27.06
CA LEU A 255 -7.52 -4.73 -26.20
C LEU A 255 -6.39 -5.53 -25.55
N ARG A 256 -6.67 -6.75 -25.08
CA ARG A 256 -5.66 -7.69 -24.55
C ARG A 256 -4.59 -8.07 -25.59
N ASP A 257 -4.97 -8.20 -26.86
CA ASP A 257 -4.03 -8.57 -27.92
C ASP A 257 -3.09 -7.39 -28.20
N ILE A 258 -3.64 -6.16 -28.20
CA ILE A 258 -2.83 -4.94 -28.34
C ILE A 258 -1.84 -4.83 -27.18
N ARG A 259 -2.27 -5.08 -25.93
CA ARG A 259 -1.38 -5.13 -24.75
C ARG A 259 -0.26 -6.16 -24.93
N CYS A 260 -0.60 -7.38 -25.38
CA CYS A 260 0.37 -8.45 -25.63
C CYS A 260 1.37 -8.10 -26.75
N LEU A 261 0.93 -7.37 -27.79
CA LEU A 261 1.80 -6.92 -28.87
C LEU A 261 2.72 -5.77 -28.43
N LEU A 262 2.27 -4.89 -27.54
CA LEU A 262 3.10 -3.87 -26.90
C LEU A 262 4.24 -4.51 -26.09
N SER A 263 3.96 -5.52 -25.26
CA SER A 263 5.00 -6.20 -24.48
C SER A 263 6.02 -6.94 -25.33
N LYS A 264 5.60 -7.49 -26.47
CA LYS A 264 6.49 -8.11 -27.47
C LYS A 264 7.25 -7.10 -28.33
N GLY A 265 6.97 -5.79 -28.21
CA GLY A 265 7.56 -4.74 -29.03
C GLY A 265 7.16 -4.80 -30.51
N LYS A 266 6.03 -5.45 -30.82
CA LYS A 266 5.47 -5.50 -32.19
C LYS A 266 4.62 -4.28 -32.50
N LEU A 267 4.09 -3.62 -31.47
CA LEU A 267 3.40 -2.35 -31.53
C LEU A 267 4.08 -1.34 -30.61
N VAL A 268 3.90 -0.06 -30.89
CA VAL A 268 4.28 1.06 -30.02
C VAL A 268 3.05 1.94 -29.71
N PRO A 269 3.00 2.66 -28.58
CA PRO A 269 1.84 3.49 -28.20
C PRO A 269 1.41 4.52 -29.26
N GLU A 270 2.31 4.90 -30.16
CA GLU A 270 2.09 5.86 -31.25
C GLU A 270 1.40 5.25 -32.48
N ASP A 271 1.36 3.92 -32.58
CA ASP A 271 0.74 3.24 -33.73
C ASP A 271 -0.76 3.53 -33.83
N ASN A 272 -1.22 3.69 -35.07
CA ASN A 272 -2.61 4.00 -35.39
C ASN A 272 -3.40 2.73 -35.75
N LEU A 273 -4.55 2.58 -35.12
CA LEU A 273 -5.50 1.50 -35.35
C LEU A 273 -6.87 2.06 -35.74
N LEU A 274 -7.60 1.30 -36.56
CA LEU A 274 -8.97 1.61 -36.94
C LEU A 274 -9.94 0.97 -35.94
N ASP A 275 -10.75 1.78 -35.27
CA ASP A 275 -11.82 1.32 -34.36
C ASP A 275 -12.97 0.72 -35.18
N LYS A 276 -13.22 -0.59 -35.06
CA LYS A 276 -14.29 -1.29 -35.82
C LYS A 276 -15.67 -0.67 -35.60
N LYS A 277 -15.97 -0.21 -34.37
CA LYS A 277 -17.30 0.29 -34.01
C LYS A 277 -17.52 1.72 -34.46
N SER A 278 -16.50 2.57 -34.36
CA SER A 278 -16.64 4.00 -34.68
C SER A 278 -16.10 4.40 -36.05
N GLY A 279 -15.37 3.52 -36.75
CA GLY A 279 -14.70 3.83 -38.01
C GLY A 279 -13.60 4.90 -37.90
N LYS A 280 -13.21 5.30 -36.68
CA LYS A 280 -12.25 6.37 -36.45
C LYS A 280 -10.86 5.78 -36.27
N ILE A 281 -9.87 6.44 -36.84
CA ILE A 281 -8.47 6.16 -36.60
C ILE A 281 -8.11 6.70 -35.21
N LYS A 282 -7.52 5.86 -34.36
CA LYS A 282 -7.06 6.22 -33.02
C LYS A 282 -5.68 5.63 -32.80
N SER A 283 -4.79 6.37 -32.14
CA SER A 283 -3.53 5.79 -31.69
C SER A 283 -3.75 4.85 -30.51
N ILE A 284 -2.85 3.88 -30.29
CA ILE A 284 -2.91 2.98 -29.13
C ILE A 284 -2.93 3.78 -27.83
N ARG A 285 -2.13 4.85 -27.74
CA ARG A 285 -2.16 5.80 -26.62
C ARG A 285 -3.56 6.40 -26.39
N GLN A 286 -4.28 6.76 -27.45
CA GLN A 286 -5.64 7.26 -27.33
C GLN A 286 -6.63 6.18 -26.89
N ILE A 287 -6.42 4.95 -27.37
CA ILE A 287 -7.20 3.77 -27.00
C ILE A 287 -7.06 3.57 -25.49
N PHE A 288 -5.85 3.35 -24.96
CA PHE A 288 -5.63 3.03 -23.55
C PHE A 288 -5.83 4.23 -22.58
N SER A 289 -6.18 5.41 -23.08
CA SER A 289 -6.47 6.57 -22.24
C SER A 289 -7.71 6.37 -21.37
N SER A 290 -7.77 7.05 -20.22
CA SER A 290 -8.80 6.90 -19.18
C SER A 290 -10.26 7.06 -19.64
N LYS A 291 -10.50 7.57 -20.87
CA LYS A 291 -11.82 7.66 -21.49
C LYS A 291 -12.39 6.31 -21.97
N ILE A 292 -11.63 5.21 -21.88
CA ILE A 292 -12.14 3.88 -22.23
C ILE A 292 -13.19 3.37 -21.24
N ILE A 293 -12.98 3.58 -19.93
CA ILE A 293 -13.81 2.94 -18.88
C ILE A 293 -15.29 3.30 -19.03
N SER A 294 -15.60 4.57 -19.35
CA SER A 294 -16.99 5.03 -19.50
C SER A 294 -17.71 4.44 -20.71
N GLN A 295 -16.97 3.87 -21.67
CA GLN A 295 -17.53 3.29 -22.90
C GLN A 295 -18.04 1.86 -22.70
N TYR A 296 -17.69 1.19 -21.60
CA TYR A 296 -18.06 -0.21 -21.34
C TYR A 296 -18.93 -0.32 -20.09
N ARG A 297 -20.19 -0.69 -20.30
CA ARG A 297 -21.12 -1.06 -19.24
C ARG A 297 -21.26 -2.57 -19.19
N GLY A 298 -21.35 -3.14 -17.98
CA GLY A 298 -21.63 -4.57 -17.80
C GLY A 298 -20.42 -5.50 -17.94
N LEU A 299 -19.20 -5.03 -17.67
CA LEU A 299 -18.03 -5.91 -17.61
C LEU A 299 -18.20 -6.98 -16.51
N PRO A 300 -17.66 -8.20 -16.71
CA PRO A 300 -17.65 -9.21 -15.67
C PRO A 300 -16.94 -8.64 -14.44
N LYS A 301 -17.45 -8.98 -13.25
CA LYS A 301 -16.73 -8.65 -12.02
C LYS A 301 -15.39 -9.39 -12.06
N VAL A 302 -14.32 -8.67 -11.74
CA VAL A 302 -12.99 -9.27 -11.63
C VAL A 302 -13.08 -10.45 -10.65
N PRO A 303 -12.65 -11.66 -11.06
CA PRO A 303 -12.61 -12.78 -10.13
C PRO A 303 -11.69 -12.40 -8.99
N PHE A 304 -12.19 -12.52 -7.77
CA PHE A 304 -11.37 -12.27 -6.61
C PHE A 304 -10.37 -13.42 -6.47
N SER A 305 -9.09 -13.07 -6.44
CA SER A 305 -7.99 -13.98 -6.09
C SER A 305 -7.51 -13.60 -4.70
N GLY A 306 -7.92 -14.37 -3.69
CA GLY A 306 -7.42 -14.17 -2.34
C GLY A 306 -5.96 -14.60 -2.19
N MET A 307 -5.32 -14.16 -1.11
CA MET A 307 -3.92 -14.46 -0.87
C MET A 307 -3.73 -15.92 -0.43
N PRO A 308 -2.72 -16.66 -0.94
CA PRO A 308 -2.39 -17.97 -0.41
C PRO A 308 -2.14 -17.92 1.10
N VAL A 309 -2.66 -18.90 1.85
CA VAL A 309 -2.60 -18.89 3.31
C VAL A 309 -1.17 -18.82 3.85
N LYS A 310 -0.23 -19.53 3.23
CA LYS A 310 1.20 -19.47 3.60
C LYS A 310 1.76 -18.05 3.49
N LEU A 311 1.39 -17.35 2.41
CA LEU A 311 1.85 -16.01 2.14
C LEU A 311 1.18 -15.00 3.09
N PHE A 312 -0.12 -15.18 3.37
CA PHE A 312 -0.84 -14.42 4.39
C PHE A 312 -0.13 -14.48 5.75
N LEU A 313 0.27 -15.67 6.21
CA LEU A 313 0.96 -15.84 7.48
C LEU A 313 2.29 -15.09 7.54
N VAL A 314 3.09 -15.18 6.47
CA VAL A 314 4.36 -14.46 6.37
C VAL A 314 4.11 -12.96 6.46
N PHE A 315 3.14 -12.42 5.71
CA PHE A 315 2.86 -10.99 5.77
C PHE A 315 2.30 -10.53 7.10
N TYR A 316 1.38 -11.29 7.67
CA TYR A 316 0.84 -10.99 8.98
C TYR A 316 1.97 -10.90 10.01
N GLN A 317 2.93 -11.83 9.96
CA GLN A 317 4.11 -11.81 10.83
C GLN A 317 5.00 -10.59 10.58
N VAL A 318 5.44 -10.38 9.33
CA VAL A 318 6.43 -9.33 9.00
C VAL A 318 5.87 -7.92 9.20
N THR A 319 4.55 -7.76 9.10
CA THR A 319 3.86 -6.49 9.34
C THR A 319 3.31 -6.34 10.75
N PHE A 320 3.61 -7.25 11.68
CA PHE A 320 3.09 -7.24 13.05
C PHE A 320 1.56 -7.16 13.11
N GLY A 321 0.89 -7.83 12.17
CA GLY A 321 -0.56 -7.91 12.06
C GLY A 321 -1.23 -6.75 11.30
N LEU A 322 -0.49 -5.68 10.94
CA LEU A 322 -1.04 -4.55 10.17
C LEU A 322 -1.60 -4.99 8.81
N TYR A 323 -1.05 -6.06 8.23
CA TYR A 323 -1.52 -6.65 6.99
C TYR A 323 -3.04 -6.91 6.98
N LEU A 324 -3.61 -7.37 8.10
CA LEU A 324 -5.03 -7.69 8.17
C LEU A 324 -5.92 -6.50 7.80
N TYR A 325 -5.52 -5.29 8.23
CA TYR A 325 -6.28 -4.06 7.99
C TYR A 325 -6.21 -3.63 6.53
N PHE A 326 -5.02 -3.67 5.92
CA PHE A 326 -4.84 -3.37 4.49
C PHE A 326 -5.54 -4.38 3.60
N TRP A 327 -5.48 -5.66 3.98
CA TRP A 327 -6.22 -6.72 3.33
C TRP A 327 -7.73 -6.45 3.40
N PHE A 328 -8.26 -6.14 4.58
CA PHE A 328 -9.69 -5.83 4.75
C PHE A 328 -10.12 -4.66 3.86
N LEU A 329 -9.36 -3.56 3.88
CA LEU A 329 -9.57 -2.36 3.05
C LEU A 329 -9.68 -2.69 1.55
N GLY A 330 -8.77 -3.53 1.05
CA GLY A 330 -8.71 -3.95 -0.34
C GLY A 330 -9.94 -4.74 -0.77
N ASN A 331 -10.35 -5.69 0.08
CA ASN A 331 -11.25 -6.78 -0.30
C ASN A 331 -12.72 -6.51 0.05
N TYR A 332 -13.00 -5.56 0.96
CA TYR A 332 -14.37 -5.29 1.39
C TYR A 332 -15.31 -4.87 0.25
N ARG A 333 -14.80 -4.13 -0.75
CA ARG A 333 -15.62 -3.68 -1.90
C ARG A 333 -16.05 -4.80 -2.84
N ASP A 334 -15.49 -6.00 -2.72
CA ASP A 334 -15.82 -7.08 -3.63
C ASP A 334 -17.04 -7.88 -3.15
N PHE A 335 -17.43 -7.75 -1.88
CA PHE A 335 -18.58 -8.49 -1.30
C PHE A 335 -19.94 -7.99 -1.77
N THR A 336 -20.85 -8.90 -2.14
CA THR A 336 -22.17 -8.57 -2.70
C THR A 336 -23.01 -7.55 -1.92
N SER A 337 -22.88 -7.49 -0.60
CA SER A 337 -23.61 -6.53 0.24
C SER A 337 -22.95 -5.17 0.38
N TYR A 338 -21.72 -4.94 -0.11
CA TYR A 338 -21.07 -3.64 0.01
C TYR A 338 -21.95 -2.52 -0.57
N LYS A 339 -22.69 -2.79 -1.66
CA LYS A 339 -23.60 -1.83 -2.30
C LYS A 339 -24.82 -1.46 -1.43
N LYS A 340 -25.15 -2.31 -0.44
CA LYS A 340 -26.24 -2.06 0.52
C LYS A 340 -25.75 -1.26 1.74
N LEU A 341 -24.44 -1.18 1.96
CA LEU A 341 -23.88 -0.31 2.99
C LEU A 341 -23.92 1.14 2.51
N LYS A 342 -24.53 2.02 3.32
CA LYS A 342 -24.63 3.46 3.03
C LYS A 342 -23.27 4.19 3.12
N LEU A 343 -22.27 3.58 3.76
CA LEU A 343 -20.96 4.19 4.02
C LEU A 343 -19.89 3.63 3.08
N ASN A 344 -18.92 4.48 2.70
CA ASN A 344 -17.76 4.03 1.93
C ASN A 344 -16.95 3.05 2.77
N PRO A 345 -16.73 1.81 2.32
CA PRO A 345 -16.01 0.82 3.10
C PRO A 345 -14.53 1.11 3.32
N GLU A 346 -13.88 1.88 2.44
CA GLU A 346 -12.53 2.38 2.70
C GLU A 346 -12.53 3.25 3.95
N LEU A 347 -13.49 4.18 4.01
CA LEU A 347 -13.64 5.11 5.11
C LEU A 347 -14.08 4.40 6.40
N LEU A 348 -14.98 3.41 6.27
CA LEU A 348 -15.37 2.56 7.39
C LEU A 348 -14.14 1.84 7.94
N ALA A 349 -13.42 1.07 7.11
CA ALA A 349 -12.23 0.32 7.53
C ALA A 349 -11.09 1.21 8.05
N LEU A 350 -10.92 2.41 7.49
CA LEU A 350 -9.96 3.41 7.95
C LEU A 350 -10.35 3.99 9.30
N GLY A 351 -11.59 4.47 9.47
CA GLY A 351 -12.09 4.95 10.76
C GLY A 351 -12.01 3.85 11.81
N LEU A 352 -12.29 2.63 11.39
CA LEU A 352 -12.18 1.43 12.17
C LEU A 352 -10.72 1.15 12.63
N PHE A 353 -9.73 1.19 11.73
CA PHE A 353 -8.30 1.09 12.07
C PHE A 353 -7.85 2.20 13.04
N ILE A 354 -8.33 3.42 12.82
CA ILE A 354 -8.09 4.56 13.70
C ILE A 354 -8.56 4.22 15.12
N PHE A 355 -9.79 3.72 15.29
CA PHE A 355 -10.32 3.35 16.62
C PHE A 355 -9.52 2.26 17.34
N THR A 356 -8.76 1.41 16.63
CA THR A 356 -7.89 0.41 17.27
C THR A 356 -6.55 0.98 17.75
N ILE A 357 -6.06 2.06 17.13
CA ILE A 357 -4.77 2.69 17.47
C ILE A 357 -4.95 3.86 18.44
N LEU A 358 -6.05 4.61 18.28
CA LEU A 358 -6.37 5.80 19.07
C LEU A 358 -6.28 5.57 20.59
N PRO A 359 -6.73 4.43 21.16
CA PRO A 359 -6.65 4.19 22.60
C PRO A 359 -5.21 4.14 23.13
N TYR A 360 -4.29 3.50 22.42
CA TYR A 360 -2.86 3.50 22.77
C TYR A 360 -2.27 4.89 22.74
N PHE A 361 -2.66 5.63 21.70
CA PHE A 361 -2.18 6.97 21.49
C PHE A 361 -2.66 7.94 22.59
N PHE A 362 -3.95 7.90 22.91
CA PHE A 362 -4.52 8.70 24.01
C PHE A 362 -4.00 8.29 25.37
N TYR A 363 -3.77 7.00 25.60
CA TYR A 363 -3.19 6.53 26.86
C TYR A 363 -1.77 7.07 27.06
N GLY A 364 -0.91 7.00 26.05
CA GLY A 364 0.44 7.57 26.12
C GLY A 364 0.45 9.08 26.36
N ILE A 365 -0.48 9.82 25.72
CA ILE A 365 -0.67 11.25 25.99
C ILE A 365 -1.11 11.49 27.44
N PHE A 366 -2.07 10.71 27.92
CA PHE A 366 -2.61 10.84 29.27
C PHE A 366 -1.51 10.63 30.31
N GLN A 367 -0.72 9.56 30.18
CA GLN A 367 0.42 9.29 31.05
C GLN A 367 1.41 10.47 31.08
N ASN A 368 1.80 10.97 29.90
CA ASN A 368 2.75 12.08 29.79
C ASN A 368 2.19 13.40 30.34
N TYR A 369 0.90 13.69 30.13
CA TYR A 369 0.28 14.93 30.61
C TYR A 369 0.20 14.98 32.13
N PHE A 370 -0.15 13.86 32.75
CA PHE A 370 -0.28 13.75 34.21
C PHE A 370 1.04 13.40 34.91
N LYS A 371 2.16 13.27 34.16
CA LYS A 371 3.47 12.84 34.68
C LYS A 371 3.36 11.61 35.59
N ILE A 372 2.51 10.66 35.22
CA ILE A 372 2.30 9.45 36.01
C ILE A 372 3.51 8.55 35.74
N GLN A 373 4.53 8.65 36.60
CA GLN A 373 5.61 7.68 36.66
C GLN A 373 5.10 6.45 37.39
N GLU A 374 5.02 5.35 36.65
CA GLU A 374 4.60 4.03 37.14
C GLU A 374 3.13 3.96 37.61
N VAL A 375 2.28 3.61 36.65
CA VAL A 375 0.93 3.13 36.94
C VAL A 375 1.04 1.82 37.72
N SER A 376 0.21 1.64 38.75
CA SER A 376 0.21 0.37 39.50
C SER A 376 -0.01 -0.80 38.52
N PRO A 377 0.70 -1.93 38.69
CA PRO A 377 0.63 -3.05 37.73
C PRO A 377 -0.81 -3.51 37.44
N GLY A 378 -1.71 -3.42 38.43
CA GLY A 378 -3.12 -3.76 38.26
C GLY A 378 -3.89 -2.84 37.30
N ILE A 379 -3.57 -1.54 37.26
CA ILE A 379 -4.22 -0.59 36.36
C ILE A 379 -3.68 -0.76 34.92
N ASP A 380 -2.39 -1.02 34.75
CA ASP A 380 -1.80 -1.27 33.42
C ASP A 380 -2.35 -2.56 32.78
N ILE A 381 -2.44 -3.66 33.56
CA ILE A 381 -3.09 -4.90 33.10
C ILE A 381 -4.56 -4.64 32.73
N SER A 382 -5.30 -3.90 33.56
CA SER A 382 -6.72 -3.61 33.30
C SER A 382 -6.92 -2.83 32.00
N LEU A 383 -6.06 -1.85 31.73
CA LEU A 383 -6.12 -1.10 30.48
C LEU A 383 -5.72 -1.98 29.29
N ASN A 384 -4.64 -2.74 29.38
CA ASN A 384 -4.18 -3.63 28.31
C ASN A 384 -5.27 -4.63 27.90
N LEU A 385 -6.00 -5.18 28.88
CA LEU A 385 -7.15 -6.04 28.64
C LEU A 385 -8.34 -5.28 28.03
N ALA A 386 -8.62 -4.06 28.49
CA ALA A 386 -9.67 -3.21 27.90
C ALA A 386 -9.38 -2.92 26.41
N VAL A 387 -8.12 -2.61 26.07
CA VAL A 387 -7.73 -2.36 24.67
C VAL A 387 -7.80 -3.64 23.82
N ALA A 388 -7.39 -4.80 24.35
CA ALA A 388 -7.64 -6.09 23.70
C ALA A 388 -9.15 -6.34 23.47
N GLY A 389 -10.00 -5.95 24.42
CA GLY A 389 -11.46 -6.02 24.30
C GLY A 389 -12.01 -5.13 23.18
N ILE A 390 -11.51 -3.91 23.04
CA ILE A 390 -11.88 -2.99 21.96
C ILE A 390 -11.48 -3.57 20.59
N GLU A 391 -10.23 -4.01 20.43
CA GLU A 391 -9.73 -4.63 19.19
C GLU A 391 -10.52 -5.87 18.77
N THR A 392 -10.95 -6.68 19.73
CA THR A 392 -11.66 -7.94 19.45
C THR A 392 -13.14 -7.72 19.21
N THR A 393 -13.79 -6.81 19.93
CA THR A 393 -15.14 -6.33 19.64
C THR A 393 -15.23 -5.78 18.22
N PHE A 394 -14.19 -5.06 17.82
CA PHE A 394 -14.04 -4.55 16.48
C PHE A 394 -13.94 -5.64 15.42
N LEU A 395 -13.00 -6.60 15.61
CA LEU A 395 -12.84 -7.73 14.70
C LEU A 395 -14.11 -8.59 14.66
N TYR A 396 -14.85 -8.67 15.76
CA TYR A 396 -16.14 -9.34 15.83
C TYR A 396 -17.12 -8.72 14.84
N PHE A 397 -17.33 -7.40 14.87
CA PHE A 397 -18.22 -6.75 13.90
C PHE A 397 -17.76 -6.95 12.46
N GLN A 398 -16.45 -6.85 12.20
CA GLN A 398 -15.87 -7.11 10.89
C GLN A 398 -16.17 -8.53 10.39
N PHE A 399 -15.90 -9.54 11.21
CA PHE A 399 -16.09 -10.94 10.84
C PHE A 399 -17.54 -11.36 10.84
N GLN A 400 -18.39 -10.75 11.68
CA GLN A 400 -19.84 -10.93 11.67
C GLN A 400 -20.42 -10.55 10.30
N MET A 401 -19.96 -9.42 9.74
CA MET A 401 -20.37 -9.00 8.40
C MET A 401 -20.02 -10.07 7.36
N PHE A 402 -18.79 -10.60 7.38
CA PHE A 402 -18.36 -11.61 6.41
C PHE A 402 -19.01 -12.98 6.59
N SER A 403 -19.16 -13.42 7.84
CA SER A 403 -19.73 -14.73 8.17
C SER A 403 -21.14 -14.89 7.61
N GLY A 404 -21.94 -13.81 7.61
CA GLY A 404 -23.24 -13.79 6.96
C GLY A 404 -23.21 -14.06 5.46
N PHE A 405 -22.13 -13.69 4.75
CA PHE A 405 -21.95 -13.99 3.32
C PHE A 405 -21.41 -15.39 3.10
N LEU A 406 -20.43 -15.79 3.88
CA LEU A 406 -19.82 -17.11 3.78
C LEU A 406 -20.87 -18.21 4.03
N LYS A 407 -21.75 -18.04 5.02
CA LYS A 407 -22.86 -18.98 5.32
C LYS A 407 -23.84 -19.18 4.16
N LYS A 408 -23.93 -18.25 3.20
CA LYS A 408 -24.81 -18.40 2.03
C LYS A 408 -24.27 -19.38 0.99
N LYS A 409 -22.94 -19.58 0.96
CA LYS A 409 -22.28 -20.34 -0.11
C LYS A 409 -21.36 -21.47 0.39
N LEU A 410 -20.97 -21.45 1.66
CA LEU A 410 -20.15 -22.47 2.31
C LEU A 410 -20.97 -23.20 3.36
N ALA A 411 -20.86 -24.53 3.38
CA ALA A 411 -21.61 -25.38 4.32
C ALA A 411 -21.11 -25.23 5.78
N LYS A 412 -19.81 -25.02 5.99
CA LYS A 412 -19.18 -24.90 7.31
C LYS A 412 -18.11 -23.80 7.31
N PRO A 413 -18.49 -22.50 7.33
CA PRO A 413 -17.54 -21.42 7.52
C PRO A 413 -17.07 -21.33 8.97
N PHE A 414 -15.96 -20.62 9.21
CA PHE A 414 -15.43 -20.37 10.54
C PHE A 414 -16.46 -19.75 11.50
N SER A 415 -16.33 -20.09 12.78
CA SER A 415 -17.15 -19.55 13.85
C SER A 415 -16.57 -18.21 14.33
N VAL A 416 -17.31 -17.11 14.12
CA VAL A 416 -16.90 -15.77 14.54
C VAL A 416 -16.64 -15.71 16.05
N PRO A 417 -17.53 -16.19 16.95
CA PRO A 417 -17.26 -16.14 18.39
C PRO A 417 -15.99 -16.88 18.79
N VAL A 418 -15.70 -18.03 18.19
CA VAL A 418 -14.51 -18.84 18.50
C VAL A 418 -13.24 -18.11 18.05
N VAL A 419 -13.22 -17.60 16.82
CA VAL A 419 -12.07 -16.83 16.29
C VAL A 419 -11.79 -15.62 17.17
N ILE A 420 -12.83 -14.87 17.53
CA ILE A 420 -12.69 -13.66 18.35
C ILE A 420 -12.23 -13.97 19.77
N LEU A 421 -12.76 -15.04 20.39
CA LEU A 421 -12.32 -15.46 21.72
C LEU A 421 -10.83 -15.79 21.74
N ILE A 422 -10.34 -16.55 20.76
CA ILE A 422 -8.92 -16.91 20.67
C ILE A 422 -8.07 -15.66 20.44
N LEU A 423 -8.49 -14.76 19.55
CA LEU A 423 -7.77 -13.50 19.29
C LEU A 423 -7.73 -12.59 20.53
N PHE A 424 -8.80 -12.57 21.34
CA PHE A 424 -8.82 -11.84 22.60
C PHE A 424 -7.82 -12.41 23.60
N ILE A 425 -7.78 -13.74 23.76
CA ILE A 425 -6.82 -14.41 24.64
C ILE A 425 -5.39 -14.10 24.18
N LEU A 426 -5.08 -14.28 22.89
CA LEU A 426 -3.75 -14.03 22.34
C LEU A 426 -3.34 -12.55 22.43
N SER A 427 -4.27 -11.63 22.13
CA SER A 427 -4.01 -10.18 22.23
C SER A 427 -3.80 -9.75 23.69
N GLY A 428 -4.61 -10.28 24.62
CA GLY A 428 -4.47 -10.07 26.05
C GLY A 428 -3.12 -10.59 26.56
N LEU A 429 -2.74 -11.83 26.23
CA LEU A 429 -1.43 -12.39 26.59
C LEU A 429 -0.29 -11.52 26.07
N LYS A 430 -0.36 -11.07 24.81
CA LYS A 430 0.68 -10.24 24.19
C LYS A 430 0.89 -8.93 24.96
N LYS A 431 -0.20 -8.30 25.40
CA LYS A 431 -0.15 -6.99 26.07
C LYS A 431 0.20 -7.06 27.55
N VAL A 432 -0.08 -8.20 28.19
CA VAL A 432 0.31 -8.44 29.59
C VAL A 432 1.74 -9.01 29.68
N LEU A 433 2.34 -9.39 28.56
CA LEU A 433 3.71 -9.91 28.50
C LEU A 433 4.70 -8.83 28.98
N ALA A 434 5.44 -9.13 30.05
CA ALA A 434 6.39 -8.18 30.63
C ALA A 434 7.56 -7.90 29.65
N PRO A 435 7.86 -6.63 29.33
CA PRO A 435 9.01 -6.27 28.48
C PRO A 435 10.37 -6.74 29.02
N THR A 436 10.44 -7.02 30.33
CA THR A 436 11.62 -7.53 31.04
C THR A 436 11.88 -9.02 30.83
N LEU A 437 10.94 -9.74 30.20
CA LEU A 437 11.08 -11.18 29.96
C LEU A 437 12.25 -11.47 29.00
N PRO A 438 13.12 -12.46 29.31
CA PRO A 438 14.14 -12.90 28.36
C PRO A 438 13.52 -13.31 27.02
N PHE A 439 14.09 -12.80 25.93
CA PHE A 439 13.58 -13.01 24.58
C PHE A 439 12.12 -12.50 24.40
N TYR A 440 11.72 -11.41 25.08
CA TYR A 440 10.39 -10.78 24.93
C TYR A 440 9.91 -10.70 23.48
N ILE A 441 10.75 -10.22 22.57
CA ILE A 441 10.41 -10.09 21.14
C ILE A 441 10.16 -11.44 20.48
N PHE A 442 10.90 -12.49 20.85
CA PHE A 442 10.63 -13.82 20.35
C PHE A 442 9.23 -14.29 20.76
N TRP A 443 8.87 -14.09 22.02
CA TRP A 443 7.53 -14.42 22.52
C TRP A 443 6.43 -13.57 21.88
N GLU A 444 6.69 -12.28 21.67
CA GLU A 444 5.78 -11.39 20.94
C GLU A 444 5.56 -11.89 19.51
N MET A 445 6.65 -12.25 18.81
CA MET A 445 6.59 -12.82 17.46
C MET A 445 5.84 -14.15 17.43
N VAL A 446 6.02 -15.02 18.43
CA VAL A 446 5.28 -16.28 18.57
C VAL A 446 3.78 -16.03 18.74
N LEU A 447 3.39 -15.06 19.58
CA LEU A 447 1.99 -14.70 19.78
C LEU A 447 1.38 -14.10 18.51
N ILE A 448 2.09 -13.24 17.80
CA ILE A 448 1.67 -12.70 16.49
C ILE A 448 1.51 -13.84 15.47
N PHE A 449 2.42 -14.82 15.46
CA PHE A 449 2.31 -15.96 14.56
C PHE A 449 1.04 -16.77 14.84
N PHE A 450 0.71 -17.03 16.10
CA PHE A 450 -0.53 -17.71 16.47
C PHE A 450 -1.78 -16.89 16.13
N GLN A 451 -1.76 -15.57 16.32
CA GLN A 451 -2.84 -14.69 15.86
C GLN A 451 -3.02 -14.81 14.33
N GLY A 452 -1.91 -14.83 13.59
CA GLY A 452 -1.89 -15.08 12.15
C GLY A 452 -2.47 -16.45 11.79
N ALA A 453 -2.12 -17.51 12.52
CA ALA A 453 -2.63 -18.86 12.31
C ALA A 453 -4.15 -18.95 12.49
N VAL A 454 -4.71 -18.25 13.47
CA VAL A 454 -6.15 -18.15 13.67
C VAL A 454 -6.80 -17.40 12.50
N LEU A 455 -6.22 -16.29 12.06
CA LEU A 455 -6.73 -15.50 10.93
C LEU A 455 -6.55 -16.22 9.58
N ALA A 456 -5.59 -17.12 9.45
CA ALA A 456 -5.42 -17.96 8.28
C ALA A 456 -6.64 -18.87 8.04
N LEU A 457 -7.38 -19.25 9.09
CA LEU A 457 -8.66 -19.98 8.95
C LEU A 457 -9.71 -19.10 8.24
N VAL A 458 -9.79 -17.82 8.64
CA VAL A 458 -10.66 -16.83 8.01
C VAL A 458 -10.24 -16.64 6.54
N GLN A 459 -8.95 -16.44 6.28
CA GLN A 459 -8.40 -16.28 4.93
C GLN A 459 -8.69 -17.49 4.03
N ARG A 460 -8.58 -18.70 4.57
CA ARG A 460 -8.86 -19.95 3.84
C ARG A 460 -10.32 -20.00 3.39
N ASP A 461 -11.25 -19.75 4.30
CA ASP A 461 -12.68 -19.83 4.00
C ASP A 461 -13.09 -18.73 3.00
N LEU A 462 -12.49 -17.56 3.08
CA LEU A 462 -12.64 -16.51 2.08
C LEU A 462 -12.14 -16.94 0.71
N ASN A 463 -10.95 -17.53 0.63
CA ASN A 463 -10.40 -18.05 -0.62
C ASN A 463 -11.33 -19.11 -1.24
N LEU A 464 -11.92 -19.99 -0.41
CA LEU A 464 -12.90 -20.98 -0.84
C LEU A 464 -14.18 -20.34 -1.38
N TYR A 465 -14.72 -19.34 -0.68
CA TYR A 465 -15.90 -18.60 -1.13
C TYR A 465 -15.69 -18.01 -2.53
N TRP A 466 -14.54 -17.38 -2.76
CA TRP A 466 -14.23 -16.75 -4.05
C TRP A 466 -13.98 -17.76 -5.16
N LYS A 467 -13.35 -18.90 -4.84
CA LYS A 467 -13.24 -20.01 -5.78
C LYS A 467 -14.62 -20.47 -6.27
N VAL A 468 -15.57 -20.67 -5.35
CA VAL A 468 -16.96 -21.04 -5.68
C VAL A 468 -17.68 -19.94 -6.46
N GLU A 469 -17.44 -18.66 -6.17
CA GLU A 469 -18.00 -17.54 -6.94
C GLU A 469 -17.52 -17.53 -8.39
N ASN A 470 -16.22 -17.76 -8.59
CA ASN A 470 -15.57 -17.72 -9.90
C ASN A 470 -15.98 -18.93 -10.76
N GLU A 471 -16.09 -20.12 -10.18
CA GLU A 471 -16.54 -21.35 -10.88
C GLU A 471 -17.98 -21.23 -11.43
N ARG A 472 -18.82 -20.36 -10.84
CA ARG A 472 -20.20 -20.11 -11.30
C ARG A 472 -20.31 -19.03 -12.39
N ASN A 473 -19.22 -18.35 -12.75
CA ASN A 473 -19.14 -17.35 -13.83
C ASN A 473 -18.01 -17.73 -14.83
N PRO A 474 -18.26 -18.64 -15.80
CA PRO A 474 -17.20 -19.26 -16.59
C PRO A 474 -16.51 -18.39 -17.66
N SER A 475 -16.69 -17.06 -17.66
CA SER A 475 -16.15 -16.19 -18.73
C SER A 475 -14.67 -15.82 -18.58
N LEU A 476 -13.89 -16.57 -17.80
CA LEU A 476 -12.62 -16.13 -17.25
C LEU A 476 -11.58 -17.25 -17.29
N ASN A 477 -11.04 -17.53 -18.47
CA ASN A 477 -9.73 -18.14 -18.63
C ASN A 477 -9.20 -17.78 -20.03
N CYS A 478 -8.17 -16.94 -20.09
CA CYS A 478 -7.28 -16.90 -21.23
C CYS A 478 -6.07 -17.80 -20.90
N ALA A 479 -5.79 -18.71 -21.82
CA ALA A 479 -4.64 -19.62 -21.79
C ALA A 479 -3.33 -18.90 -22.12
#